data_AF-A0A9P5QWW7-F1
#
_entry.id   AF-A0A9P5QWW7-F1
#
_cell.length_a   1.000
_cell.length_b   1.000
_cell.length_c   1.000
_cell.angle_alpha   90.00
_cell.angle_beta   90.00
_cell.angle_gamma   90.00
#
_symmetry.space_group_name_H-M   'P 1'
#
loop_
_entity.id
_entity.type
_entity.pdbx_description
1 polymer ?
#
loop_
_entity_poly.entity_id
_entity_poly.type
_entity_poly.pdbx_seq_one_letter_code
_entity_poly.pdbx_strand_id
1 'polypeptide(L)'
;MMGISDNGGSTSEILRVLDGPAIGDIRSRLIRLIKPDPLDIGRTAIQELLGYRLPGHGDANAIKNEWVEIVEGSHRLWLHIPSDKKEVIRGFLIYIQSEILKRAHKRFSFANGSIGNFFLTGARMFFGSLESAIFLFAAITGINEPTRVIPVINTNHGIAIAALLKNGNTILGQCAISHPSSDDTMKETQQSASSMTTRYHAPTLPDLAAAMLSSSQQQQEDSFSTLKLVENNIHFDKSPTRACSLQSRITRLYYINEYGQEIFPPPNPKLICSLAQMETLIYSIGSLYTSIIPCLILKDVGRGIAESKSLKNKIFMLNGTNDRETPNYTALDFIRALTGALNYSLKLSGQFWPTEYKPSKYITHLIYLHNSEVQVDTWGIEKLGIECVPCMGRRESPSSGPIYDEKQLSKTLDSILDGTWSSSTAGFTSSSSTTANSTRPSTPIAIPLTSKSPATGSGSASTIEIGV
;
A
#
# COMPACT_ATOMS: atom_id res chain seq x y z
N MET A 1 -6.56 1.48 6.82
CA MET A 1 -5.20 1.07 7.22
C MET A 1 -4.33 1.13 5.99
N MET A 2 -3.15 1.74 6.07
CA MET A 2 -2.28 1.95 4.92
C MET A 2 -0.88 1.39 5.17
N GLY A 3 -0.30 0.76 4.15
CA GLY A 3 1.12 0.43 4.11
C GLY A 3 2.02 1.67 4.15
N ILE A 4 3.28 1.47 4.48
CA ILE A 4 4.32 2.52 4.54
C ILE A 4 5.56 2.15 3.72
N SER A 5 5.37 1.41 2.63
CA SER A 5 6.44 0.84 1.80
C SER A 5 6.62 1.50 0.44
N ASP A 6 5.79 2.50 0.09
CA ASP A 6 5.78 3.12 -1.24
C ASP A 6 7.02 3.98 -1.51
N ASN A 7 8.06 3.34 -2.04
CA ASN A 7 9.36 3.97 -2.29
C ASN A 7 9.49 4.61 -3.69
N GLY A 8 8.38 4.99 -4.32
CA GLY A 8 8.42 5.52 -5.68
C GLY A 8 8.17 7.05 -5.80
N GLY A 9 8.64 7.65 -6.89
CA GLY A 9 8.34 9.05 -7.28
C GLY A 9 8.79 10.09 -6.25
N SER A 10 7.93 11.07 -5.92
CA SER A 10 8.23 12.06 -4.88
C SER A 10 8.61 11.44 -3.53
N THR A 11 8.08 10.27 -3.18
CA THR A 11 8.43 9.60 -1.92
C THR A 11 9.88 9.12 -1.98
N SER A 12 10.31 8.52 -3.10
CA SER A 12 11.68 8.02 -3.29
C SER A 12 12.75 9.09 -3.04
N GLU A 13 12.52 10.30 -3.55
CA GLU A 13 13.46 11.41 -3.45
C GLU A 13 13.53 11.98 -2.02
N ILE A 14 12.38 12.04 -1.33
CA ILE A 14 12.32 12.37 0.10
C ILE A 14 13.10 11.35 0.92
N LEU A 15 12.88 10.05 0.69
CA LEU A 15 13.55 8.99 1.43
C LEU A 15 15.07 9.04 1.23
N ARG A 16 15.53 9.22 0.00
CA ARG A 16 16.96 9.33 -0.34
C ARG A 16 17.66 10.46 0.42
N VAL A 17 17.00 11.61 0.52
CA VAL A 17 17.62 12.81 1.07
C VAL A 17 17.40 12.92 2.57
N LEU A 18 16.15 12.83 3.02
CA LEU A 18 15.71 13.15 4.38
C LEU A 18 15.50 11.94 5.28
N ASP A 19 15.47 10.73 4.72
CA ASP A 19 15.16 9.48 5.42
C ASP A 19 13.72 9.46 6.04
N GLY A 20 13.26 8.28 6.44
CA GLY A 20 11.97 8.07 7.11
C GLY A 20 11.07 7.04 6.43
N PRO A 21 9.81 6.92 6.86
CA PRO A 21 8.87 5.98 6.25
C PRO A 21 8.34 6.52 4.91
N ALA A 22 7.94 5.62 4.01
CA ALA A 22 7.17 6.03 2.85
C ALA A 22 5.76 6.47 3.25
N ILE A 23 5.40 7.70 2.87
CA ILE A 23 4.13 8.35 3.24
C ILE A 23 3.16 8.55 2.06
N GLY A 24 3.55 8.16 0.85
CA GLY A 24 2.82 8.44 -0.38
C GLY A 24 1.38 7.93 -0.38
N ASP A 25 1.17 6.70 0.08
CA ASP A 25 -0.14 6.06 0.20
C ASP A 25 -1.01 6.74 1.27
N ILE A 26 -0.42 7.04 2.43
CA ILE A 26 -1.10 7.77 3.52
C ILE A 26 -1.57 9.14 3.03
N ARG A 27 -0.68 9.91 2.39
CA ARG A 27 -1.01 11.20 1.79
C ARG A 27 -2.17 11.06 0.80
N SER A 28 -2.07 10.12 -0.12
CA SER A 28 -3.08 9.93 -1.18
C SER A 28 -4.44 9.56 -0.59
N ARG A 29 -4.47 8.74 0.47
CA ARG A 29 -5.70 8.39 1.18
C ARG A 29 -6.28 9.59 1.94
N LEU A 30 -5.45 10.37 2.64
CA LEU A 30 -5.88 11.59 3.33
C LEU A 30 -6.53 12.58 2.35
N ILE A 31 -5.91 12.83 1.20
CA ILE A 31 -6.45 13.73 0.16
C ILE A 31 -7.84 13.27 -0.33
N ARG A 32 -8.05 11.96 -0.51
CA ARG A 32 -9.34 11.39 -0.96
C ARG A 32 -10.44 11.46 0.10
N LEU A 33 -10.07 11.53 1.38
CA LEU A 33 -11.03 11.62 2.48
C LEU A 33 -11.50 13.07 2.73
N ILE A 34 -10.85 14.06 2.11
CA ILE A 34 -11.31 15.44 2.17
C ILE A 34 -12.61 15.54 1.37
N LYS A 35 -13.72 15.77 2.07
CA LYS A 35 -15.02 15.98 1.45
C LYS A 35 -15.10 17.42 0.94
N PRO A 36 -15.26 17.63 -0.38
CA PRO A 36 -15.47 18.97 -0.91
C PRO A 36 -16.78 19.51 -0.35
N ASP A 37 -16.74 20.74 0.14
CA ASP A 37 -17.88 21.46 0.64
C ASP A 37 -17.98 22.77 -0.14
N PRO A 38 -19.01 22.98 -0.97
CA PRO A 38 -19.19 24.20 -1.73
C PRO A 38 -19.22 25.48 -0.86
N LEU A 39 -19.55 25.34 0.42
CA LEU A 39 -19.59 26.45 1.38
C LEU A 39 -18.23 26.72 2.04
N ASP A 40 -17.29 25.77 1.99
CA ASP A 40 -15.93 25.87 2.52
C ASP A 40 -14.91 25.83 1.38
N ILE A 41 -14.85 26.94 0.64
CA ILE A 41 -13.89 27.14 -0.46
C ILE A 41 -12.44 26.99 0.02
N GLY A 42 -12.16 27.30 1.29
CA GLY A 42 -10.83 27.18 1.88
C GLY A 42 -10.37 25.73 2.01
N ARG A 43 -11.28 24.81 2.38
CA ARG A 43 -10.97 23.37 2.40
C ARG A 43 -10.66 22.83 1.02
N THR A 44 -11.42 23.25 0.01
CA THR A 44 -11.17 22.85 -1.38
C THR A 44 -9.82 23.37 -1.87
N ALA A 45 -9.47 24.62 -1.56
CA ALA A 45 -8.15 25.18 -1.87
C ALA A 45 -6.99 24.44 -1.17
N ILE A 46 -7.17 24.03 0.10
CA ILE A 46 -6.17 23.22 0.81
C ILE A 46 -6.02 21.83 0.18
N GLN A 47 -7.13 21.20 -0.23
CA GLN A 47 -7.09 19.93 -0.96
C GLN A 47 -6.33 20.07 -2.28
N GLU A 48 -6.54 21.17 -3.02
CA GLU A 48 -5.81 21.48 -4.25
C GLU A 48 -4.31 21.64 -3.97
N LEU A 49 -3.94 22.47 -2.99
CA LEU A 49 -2.54 22.70 -2.61
C LEU A 49 -1.83 21.41 -2.18
N LEU A 50 -2.41 20.65 -1.24
CA LEU A 50 -1.78 19.43 -0.72
C LEU A 50 -1.86 18.26 -1.72
N GLY A 51 -2.83 18.28 -2.63
CA GLY A 51 -2.95 17.34 -3.74
C GLY A 51 -1.96 17.64 -4.88
N TYR A 52 -1.43 18.87 -4.94
CA TYR A 52 -0.57 19.33 -6.02
C TYR A 52 0.75 18.55 -6.13
N ARG A 53 1.19 18.40 -7.37
CA ARG A 53 2.50 17.86 -7.75
C ARG A 53 3.18 18.86 -8.67
N LEU A 54 4.45 19.14 -8.37
CA LEU A 54 5.31 19.94 -9.22
C LEU A 54 5.51 19.25 -10.58
N PRO A 55 5.86 20.00 -11.64
CA PRO A 55 6.10 19.42 -12.96
C PRO A 55 7.14 18.29 -12.91
N GLY A 56 6.88 17.19 -13.63
CA GLY A 56 7.77 16.03 -13.71
C GLY A 56 8.85 16.15 -14.78
N HIS A 57 8.64 17.03 -15.76
CA HIS A 57 9.54 17.28 -16.89
C HIS A 57 9.73 18.79 -17.07
N GLY A 58 10.87 19.18 -17.63
CA GLY A 58 11.20 20.59 -17.89
C GLY A 58 12.51 21.01 -17.25
N ASP A 59 12.76 22.32 -17.26
CA ASP A 59 13.95 22.91 -16.63
C ASP A 59 13.88 22.78 -15.10
N ALA A 60 14.94 22.22 -14.52
CA ALA A 60 15.03 21.98 -13.08
C ALA A 60 15.02 23.29 -12.28
N ASN A 61 15.54 24.39 -12.83
CA ASN A 61 15.51 25.68 -12.16
C ASN A 61 14.08 26.25 -12.15
N ALA A 62 13.34 26.16 -13.25
CA ALA A 62 11.93 26.54 -13.28
C ALA A 62 11.09 25.77 -12.25
N ILE A 63 11.25 24.45 -12.15
CA ILE A 63 10.55 23.61 -11.16
C ILE A 63 10.92 24.03 -9.73
N LYS A 64 12.21 24.31 -9.49
CA LYS A 64 12.68 24.79 -8.18
C LYS A 64 12.11 26.17 -7.85
N ASN A 65 12.00 27.07 -8.82
CA ASN A 65 11.42 28.40 -8.63
C ASN A 65 9.93 28.29 -8.26
N GLU A 66 9.18 27.40 -8.92
CA GLU A 66 7.78 27.15 -8.56
C GLU A 66 7.63 26.62 -7.12
N TRP A 67 8.52 25.71 -6.70
CA TRP A 67 8.58 25.29 -5.29
C TRP A 67 8.86 26.47 -4.34
N VAL A 68 9.80 27.36 -4.70
CA VAL A 68 10.13 28.55 -3.90
C VAL A 68 8.92 29.47 -3.79
N GLU A 69 8.18 29.73 -4.87
CA GLU A 69 6.94 30.53 -4.83
C GLU A 69 5.88 29.93 -3.89
N ILE A 70 5.78 28.59 -3.85
CA ILE A 70 4.89 27.89 -2.93
C ILE A 70 5.37 28.10 -1.48
N VAL A 71 6.66 27.95 -1.19
CA VAL A 71 7.22 28.16 0.16
C VAL A 71 7.09 29.62 0.61
N GLU A 72 7.29 30.58 -0.29
CA GLU A 72 7.16 32.01 -0.03
C GLU A 72 5.71 32.42 0.23
N GLY A 73 4.73 31.65 -0.26
CA GLY A 73 3.32 31.95 -0.10
C GLY A 73 2.76 32.86 -1.20
N SER A 74 3.50 33.04 -2.30
CA SER A 74 3.18 33.90 -3.45
C SER A 74 2.49 33.14 -4.59
N HIS A 75 2.63 31.80 -4.63
CA HIS A 75 2.00 30.97 -5.66
C HIS A 75 0.46 31.01 -5.59
N ARG A 76 -0.21 30.91 -6.75
CA ARG A 76 -1.68 30.95 -6.88
C ARG A 76 -2.44 29.92 -6.04
N LEU A 77 -1.81 28.79 -5.70
CA LEU A 77 -2.43 27.73 -4.89
C LEU A 77 -2.77 28.19 -3.45
N TRP A 78 -2.22 29.32 -3.01
CA TRP A 78 -2.55 29.90 -1.72
C TRP A 78 -3.84 30.74 -1.72
N LEU A 79 -4.43 30.99 -2.89
CA LEU A 79 -5.70 31.72 -3.00
C LEU A 79 -6.80 30.97 -2.24
N HIS A 80 -7.65 31.74 -1.54
CA HIS A 80 -8.78 31.22 -0.75
C HIS A 80 -8.43 30.37 0.49
N ILE A 81 -7.15 30.08 0.76
CA ILE A 81 -6.74 29.39 1.99
C ILE A 81 -6.81 30.39 3.17
N PRO A 82 -7.54 30.08 4.26
CA PRO A 82 -7.58 30.91 5.47
C PRO A 82 -6.18 31.18 6.05
N SER A 83 -5.97 32.37 6.60
CA SER A 83 -4.63 32.84 7.03
C SER A 83 -3.99 31.95 8.10
N ASP A 84 -4.79 31.49 9.07
CA ASP A 84 -4.36 30.56 10.12
C ASP A 84 -3.87 29.23 9.53
N LYS A 85 -4.64 28.63 8.61
CA LYS A 85 -4.25 27.39 7.93
C LYS A 85 -3.06 27.61 6.99
N LYS A 86 -2.99 28.76 6.33
CA LYS A 86 -1.86 29.16 5.48
C LYS A 86 -0.55 29.17 6.27
N GLU A 87 -0.51 29.85 7.41
CA GLU A 87 0.72 29.94 8.22
C GLU A 87 1.13 28.58 8.79
N VAL A 88 0.17 27.73 9.17
CA VAL A 88 0.46 26.36 9.63
C VAL A 88 1.09 25.53 8.50
N ILE A 89 0.44 25.44 7.34
CA ILE A 89 0.94 24.64 6.21
C ILE A 89 2.31 25.16 5.77
N ARG A 90 2.42 26.48 5.58
CA ARG A 90 3.65 27.12 5.13
C ARG A 90 4.79 26.93 6.11
N GLY A 91 4.54 26.97 7.43
CA GLY A 91 5.55 26.71 8.45
C GLY A 91 6.24 25.35 8.27
N PHE A 92 5.48 24.29 7.96
CA PHE A 92 6.06 22.97 7.70
C PHE A 92 6.74 22.85 6.33
N LEU A 93 6.27 23.59 5.31
CA LEU A 93 6.96 23.68 4.02
C LEU A 93 8.30 24.43 4.11
N ILE A 94 8.39 25.48 4.94
CA ILE A 94 9.64 26.17 5.25
C ILE A 94 10.57 25.22 6.03
N TYR A 95 10.03 24.49 7.00
CA TYR A 95 10.81 23.54 7.80
C TYR A 95 11.46 22.47 6.91
N ILE A 96 10.69 21.82 6.03
CA ILE A 96 11.26 20.81 5.13
C ILE A 96 12.25 21.41 4.12
N GLN A 97 12.01 22.63 3.62
CA GLN A 97 12.98 23.35 2.79
C GLN A 97 14.31 23.54 3.53
N SER A 98 14.27 23.92 4.81
CA SER A 98 15.48 24.05 5.65
C SER A 98 16.20 22.70 5.82
N GLU A 99 15.45 21.62 6.05
CA GLU A 99 16.03 20.26 6.17
C GLU A 99 16.67 19.76 4.87
N ILE A 100 16.10 20.12 3.71
CA ILE A 100 16.68 19.84 2.39
C ILE A 100 17.97 20.64 2.21
N LEU A 101 17.99 21.92 2.56
CA LEU A 101 19.17 22.78 2.45
C LEU A 101 20.34 22.30 3.33
N LYS A 102 20.06 21.82 4.55
CA LYS A 102 21.07 21.19 5.41
C LYS A 102 21.75 19.98 4.75
N ARG A 103 21.08 19.36 3.77
CA ARG A 103 21.57 18.21 3.00
C ARG A 103 21.81 18.55 1.54
N ALA A 104 22.21 19.80 1.24
CA ALA A 104 22.43 20.28 -0.12
C ALA A 104 23.39 19.40 -0.95
N HIS A 105 24.37 18.76 -0.30
CA HIS A 105 25.31 17.83 -0.94
C HIS A 105 24.60 16.63 -1.61
N LYS A 106 23.40 16.25 -1.15
CA LYS A 106 22.60 15.16 -1.74
C LYS A 106 21.85 15.57 -3.02
N ARG A 107 21.89 16.86 -3.42
CA ARG A 107 21.25 17.39 -4.64
C ARG A 107 19.78 16.98 -4.78
N PHE A 108 18.91 17.56 -3.96
CA PHE A 108 17.48 17.27 -3.99
C PHE A 108 16.83 17.73 -5.30
N SER A 109 16.07 16.86 -5.95
CA SER A 109 15.25 17.16 -7.12
C SER A 109 13.80 17.42 -6.73
N PHE A 110 13.25 18.55 -7.16
CA PHE A 110 11.84 18.88 -6.92
C PHE A 110 10.88 18.34 -7.99
N ALA A 111 11.40 17.72 -9.05
CA ALA A 111 10.59 17.21 -10.16
C ALA A 111 9.56 16.18 -9.66
N ASN A 112 8.30 16.32 -10.09
CA ASN A 112 7.17 15.48 -9.67
C ASN A 112 6.94 15.46 -8.13
N GLY A 113 7.54 16.40 -7.40
CA GLY A 113 7.45 16.53 -5.95
C GLY A 113 6.01 16.82 -5.51
N SER A 114 5.49 16.06 -4.54
CA SER A 114 4.16 16.31 -4.00
C SER A 114 4.22 17.26 -2.81
N ILE A 115 3.46 18.36 -2.88
CA ILE A 115 3.36 19.33 -1.80
C ILE A 115 2.81 18.69 -0.52
N GLY A 116 1.79 17.83 -0.63
CA GLY A 116 1.28 17.06 0.51
C GLY A 116 2.30 16.11 1.13
N ASN A 117 3.21 15.52 0.33
CA ASN A 117 4.31 14.71 0.88
C ASN A 117 5.30 15.61 1.63
N PHE A 118 5.64 16.77 1.08
CA PHE A 118 6.54 17.72 1.74
C PHE A 118 5.96 18.23 3.07
N PHE A 119 4.67 18.56 3.08
CA PHE A 119 3.97 18.95 4.30
C PHE A 119 3.97 17.83 5.36
N LEU A 120 3.55 16.61 4.99
CA LEU A 120 3.51 15.47 5.92
C LEU A 120 4.90 15.10 6.46
N THR A 121 5.92 15.10 5.59
CA THR A 121 7.31 14.84 6.01
C THR A 121 7.81 15.92 6.95
N GLY A 122 7.57 17.19 6.63
CA GLY A 122 7.93 18.33 7.49
C GLY A 122 7.28 18.24 8.87
N ALA A 123 5.96 17.97 8.91
CA ALA A 123 5.23 17.78 10.16
C ALA A 123 5.73 16.58 10.97
N ARG A 124 5.96 15.43 10.31
CA ARG A 124 6.50 14.22 10.96
C ARG A 124 7.86 14.50 11.61
N MET A 125 8.77 15.12 10.88
CA MET A 125 10.12 15.42 11.36
C MET A 125 10.08 16.40 12.54
N PHE A 126 9.25 17.43 12.44
CA PHE A 126 9.06 18.40 13.52
C PHE A 126 8.51 17.76 14.81
N PHE A 127 7.50 16.89 14.69
CA PHE A 127 6.90 16.21 15.84
C PHE A 127 7.68 14.98 16.32
N GLY A 128 8.60 14.45 15.50
CA GLY A 128 9.16 13.12 15.71
C GLY A 128 8.11 12.01 15.71
N SER A 129 6.99 12.19 15.00
CA SER A 129 5.85 11.27 15.03
C SER A 129 5.02 11.33 13.74
N LEU A 130 4.93 10.20 13.03
CA LEU A 130 4.07 10.07 11.86
C LEU A 130 2.59 10.22 12.20
N GLU A 131 2.15 9.67 13.33
CA GLU A 131 0.75 9.78 13.75
C GLU A 131 0.33 11.22 14.04
N SER A 132 1.23 12.00 14.66
CA SER A 132 0.97 13.42 14.93
C SER A 132 0.87 14.23 13.64
N ALA A 133 1.69 13.89 12.64
CA ALA A 133 1.60 14.49 11.31
C ALA A 133 0.28 14.16 10.59
N ILE A 134 -0.18 12.91 10.67
CA ILE A 134 -1.47 12.48 10.13
C ILE A 134 -2.61 13.20 10.84
N PHE A 135 -2.56 13.32 12.16
CA PHE A 135 -3.54 14.05 12.94
C PHE A 135 -3.62 15.52 12.53
N LEU A 136 -2.46 16.19 12.41
CA LEU A 136 -2.41 17.58 11.97
C LEU A 136 -3.02 17.73 10.57
N PHE A 137 -2.65 16.85 9.63
CA PHE A 137 -3.21 16.86 8.28
C PHE A 137 -4.74 16.73 8.31
N ALA A 138 -5.26 15.77 9.08
CA ALA A 138 -6.69 15.56 9.22
C ALA A 138 -7.39 16.80 9.81
N ALA A 139 -6.82 17.40 10.84
CA ALA A 139 -7.37 18.60 11.48
C ALA A 139 -7.44 19.81 10.53
N ILE A 140 -6.38 20.11 9.77
CA ILE A 140 -6.38 21.27 8.86
C ILE A 140 -7.32 21.08 7.66
N THR A 141 -7.57 19.82 7.27
CA THR A 141 -8.43 19.46 6.12
C THR A 141 -9.87 19.11 6.51
N GLY A 142 -10.19 19.13 7.81
CA GLY A 142 -11.53 18.82 8.31
C GLY A 142 -11.93 17.35 8.22
N ILE A 143 -10.96 16.43 8.17
CA ILE A 143 -11.22 14.99 8.28
C ILE A 143 -11.48 14.69 9.76
N ASN A 144 -12.76 14.54 10.10
CA ASN A 144 -13.23 14.37 11.47
C ASN A 144 -13.61 12.91 11.77
N GLU A 145 -13.78 12.62 13.06
CA GLU A 145 -14.35 11.36 13.52
C GLU A 145 -15.73 11.11 12.89
N PRO A 146 -16.09 9.84 12.62
CA PRO A 146 -15.39 8.59 12.99
C PRO A 146 -14.26 8.16 12.03
N THR A 147 -13.92 8.97 11.02
CA THR A 147 -12.95 8.59 9.98
C THR A 147 -11.52 8.77 10.47
N ARG A 148 -10.70 7.72 10.37
CA ARG A 148 -9.27 7.77 10.75
C ARG A 148 -8.38 7.05 9.76
N VAL A 149 -7.21 7.62 9.48
CA VAL A 149 -6.14 6.97 8.72
C VAL A 149 -5.08 6.47 9.69
N ILE A 150 -4.83 5.16 9.70
CA ILE A 150 -3.90 4.51 10.61
C ILE A 150 -2.76 3.89 9.78
N PRO A 151 -1.49 4.27 10.02
CA PRO A 151 -0.35 3.58 9.44
C PRO A 151 -0.20 2.21 10.09
N VAL A 152 0.04 1.16 9.31
CA VAL A 152 0.12 -0.21 9.85
C VAL A 152 1.33 -0.43 10.77
N ILE A 153 2.40 0.33 10.56
CA ILE A 153 3.58 0.39 11.44
C ILE A 153 3.76 1.85 11.85
N ASN A 154 3.95 2.09 13.16
CA ASN A 154 4.32 3.42 13.66
C ASN A 154 5.85 3.51 13.75
N THR A 155 6.48 4.17 12.78
CA THR A 155 7.94 4.34 12.72
C THR A 155 8.30 5.72 12.16
N ASN A 156 9.49 6.20 12.52
CA ASN A 156 10.13 7.35 11.90
C ASN A 156 11.31 6.98 11.00
N HIS A 157 11.59 5.68 10.82
CA HIS A 157 12.72 5.16 10.04
C HIS A 157 12.26 4.53 8.73
N GLY A 158 13.19 4.40 7.79
CA GLY A 158 12.99 3.70 6.53
C GLY A 158 12.68 2.22 6.75
N ILE A 159 11.56 1.78 6.21
CA ILE A 159 11.18 0.36 6.12
C ILE A 159 10.75 0.09 4.70
N ALA A 160 11.25 -0.99 4.10
CA ALA A 160 10.85 -1.44 2.79
C ALA A 160 10.33 -2.89 2.86
N ILE A 161 9.73 -3.35 1.76
CA ILE A 161 9.32 -4.74 1.59
C ILE A 161 10.23 -5.43 0.57
N ALA A 162 10.37 -6.75 0.71
CA ALA A 162 11.03 -7.62 -0.25
C ALA A 162 10.11 -8.80 -0.58
N ALA A 163 10.21 -9.28 -1.82
CA ALA A 163 9.47 -10.43 -2.32
C ALA A 163 10.42 -11.55 -2.73
N LEU A 164 10.24 -12.74 -2.15
CA LEU A 164 10.83 -13.98 -2.64
C LEU A 164 9.92 -14.56 -3.72
N LEU A 165 10.49 -14.88 -4.87
CA LEU A 165 9.80 -15.51 -5.99
C LEU A 165 9.95 -17.04 -5.96
N LYS A 166 9.04 -17.75 -6.62
CA LYS A 166 9.05 -19.22 -6.74
C LYS A 166 10.33 -19.78 -7.38
N ASN A 167 10.98 -19.03 -8.26
CA ASN A 167 12.26 -19.39 -8.86
C ASN A 167 13.48 -19.16 -7.94
N GLY A 168 13.28 -18.66 -6.72
CA GLY A 168 14.34 -18.40 -5.74
C GLY A 168 14.91 -16.97 -5.77
N ASN A 169 14.54 -16.15 -6.75
CA ASN A 169 15.00 -14.77 -6.84
C ASN A 169 14.28 -13.88 -5.81
N THR A 170 14.98 -12.84 -5.33
CA THR A 170 14.42 -11.84 -4.41
C THR A 170 14.39 -10.48 -5.08
N ILE A 171 13.23 -9.82 -5.02
CA ILE A 171 13.05 -8.43 -5.44
C ILE A 171 12.98 -7.54 -4.20
N LEU A 172 13.75 -6.46 -4.20
CA LEU A 172 13.85 -5.52 -3.08
C LEU A 172 13.10 -4.22 -3.40
N GLY A 173 12.26 -3.76 -2.48
CA GLY A 173 11.52 -2.51 -2.60
C GLY A 173 10.18 -2.65 -3.33
N GLN A 174 9.17 -1.92 -2.88
CA GLN A 174 7.82 -1.99 -3.45
C GLN A 174 7.79 -1.62 -4.93
N CYS A 175 8.50 -0.57 -5.34
CA CYS A 175 8.49 -0.09 -6.71
C CYS A 175 8.96 -1.16 -7.70
N ALA A 176 10.04 -1.87 -7.40
CA ALA A 176 10.56 -2.96 -8.23
C ALA A 176 9.60 -4.17 -8.30
N ILE A 177 8.83 -4.42 -7.23
CA ILE A 177 7.81 -5.48 -7.19
C ILE A 177 6.63 -5.12 -8.10
N SER A 178 6.13 -3.87 -8.03
CA SER A 178 4.97 -3.41 -8.81
C SER A 178 5.30 -3.02 -10.25
N HIS A 179 6.55 -2.64 -10.54
CA HIS A 179 7.03 -2.18 -11.84
C HIS A 179 8.37 -2.87 -12.16
N PRO A 180 8.36 -4.19 -12.41
CA PRO A 180 9.60 -4.90 -12.72
C PRO A 180 10.18 -4.37 -14.03
N SER A 181 11.48 -4.09 -14.02
CA SER A 181 12.21 -3.62 -15.18
C SER A 181 12.65 -4.80 -16.07
N SER A 182 12.78 -4.58 -17.38
CA SER A 182 13.28 -5.60 -18.30
C SER A 182 14.73 -6.00 -18.02
N ASP A 183 15.50 -5.10 -17.37
CA ASP A 183 16.95 -5.24 -17.11
C ASP A 183 17.31 -6.02 -15.84
N ASP A 184 16.35 -6.36 -14.97
CA ASP A 184 16.57 -7.30 -13.85
C ASP A 184 16.84 -8.75 -14.32
N THR A 185 16.94 -8.96 -15.64
CA THR A 185 17.19 -10.25 -16.29
C THR A 185 18.64 -10.76 -16.17
N MET A 186 19.63 -9.98 -15.71
CA MET A 186 21.04 -10.45 -15.70
C MET A 186 21.90 -10.00 -14.50
N LYS A 187 21.49 -10.29 -13.27
CA LYS A 187 22.43 -10.31 -12.12
C LYS A 187 22.27 -11.59 -11.29
N GLU A 188 22.79 -12.70 -11.83
CA GLU A 188 23.11 -13.89 -11.02
C GLU A 188 24.11 -13.49 -9.94
N THR A 189 23.67 -13.49 -8.68
CA THR A 189 24.60 -13.44 -7.55
C THR A 189 25.10 -14.87 -7.32
N GLN A 190 26.11 -15.30 -8.07
CA GLN A 190 26.87 -16.50 -7.74
C GLN A 190 27.68 -16.23 -6.47
N GLN A 191 27.09 -16.53 -5.31
CA GLN A 191 27.87 -16.79 -4.10
C GLN A 191 28.50 -18.18 -4.23
N SER A 192 29.63 -18.25 -4.94
CA SER A 192 30.50 -19.41 -4.90
C SER A 192 31.29 -19.38 -3.60
N ALA A 193 30.99 -20.30 -2.69
CA ALA A 193 31.83 -20.62 -1.54
C ALA A 193 33.16 -21.19 -2.05
N SER A 194 34.22 -20.37 -2.11
CA SER A 194 35.58 -20.85 -2.33
C SER A 194 36.27 -21.09 -0.99
N SER A 195 36.53 -22.36 -0.68
CA SER A 195 37.33 -22.82 0.45
C SER A 195 38.72 -22.17 0.46
N MET A 196 39.05 -21.47 1.55
CA MET A 196 40.42 -21.01 1.83
C MET A 196 41.31 -22.22 2.16
N THR A 197 42.35 -22.42 1.36
CA THR A 197 43.57 -23.10 1.80
C THR A 197 44.60 -22.04 2.15
N THR A 198 45.06 -22.09 3.40
CA THR A 198 46.09 -21.24 3.98
C THR A 198 47.46 -21.55 3.38
N ARG A 199 48.19 -20.52 2.96
CA ARG A 199 49.66 -20.58 2.91
C ARG A 199 50.25 -19.27 3.42
N TYR A 200 50.94 -19.39 4.55
CA TYR A 200 51.68 -18.35 5.25
C TYR A 200 52.89 -17.88 4.43
N HIS A 201 53.10 -16.57 4.33
CA HIS A 201 54.44 -15.96 4.33
C HIS A 201 54.37 -14.54 4.91
N ALA A 202 55.27 -14.25 5.85
CA ALA A 202 55.43 -13.00 6.59
C ALA A 202 56.78 -12.32 6.18
N PRO A 203 57.11 -11.10 6.64
CA PRO A 203 57.32 -9.94 5.75
C PRO A 203 58.76 -9.39 5.78
N THR A 204 59.06 -8.42 4.89
CA THR A 204 60.19 -7.49 5.06
C THR A 204 59.77 -6.06 4.68
N LEU A 205 59.96 -5.13 5.62
CA LEU A 205 59.98 -3.66 5.46
C LEU A 205 61.39 -3.21 5.95
N PRO A 206 61.96 -2.07 5.50
CA PRO A 206 61.38 -0.77 5.83
C PRO A 206 61.58 0.36 4.79
N ASP A 207 60.59 1.26 4.69
CA ASP A 207 60.86 2.70 4.81
C ASP A 207 59.59 3.45 5.25
N LEU A 208 59.43 3.62 6.58
CA LEU A 208 58.22 4.12 7.25
C LEU A 208 58.29 5.63 7.58
N ALA A 209 59.15 6.40 6.92
CA ALA A 209 59.29 7.83 7.19
C ALA A 209 58.74 8.75 6.08
N ALA A 210 58.56 8.26 4.85
CA ALA A 210 58.13 9.10 3.72
C ALA A 210 56.60 9.14 3.48
N ALA A 211 55.83 8.20 4.05
CA ALA A 211 54.38 8.11 3.83
C ALA A 211 53.52 8.90 4.85
N MET A 212 54.14 9.50 5.88
CA MET A 212 53.43 10.16 6.99
C MET A 212 53.11 11.64 6.76
N LEU A 213 53.45 12.22 5.60
CA LEU A 213 53.20 13.64 5.28
C LEU A 213 52.22 13.87 4.11
N SER A 214 51.50 12.84 3.64
CA SER A 214 50.50 12.97 2.57
C SER A 214 49.14 12.31 2.88
N SER A 215 48.86 11.98 4.14
CA SER A 215 47.63 11.31 4.56
C SER A 215 46.93 12.02 5.72
N SER A 216 46.59 13.30 5.51
CA SER A 216 45.77 14.08 6.42
C SER A 216 44.86 15.03 5.66
N GLN A 217 43.99 14.48 4.80
CA GLN A 217 42.69 15.03 4.38
C GLN A 217 42.03 14.11 3.34
N GLN A 218 41.49 12.99 3.80
CA GLN A 218 40.38 12.26 3.16
C GLN A 218 40.00 11.13 4.12
N GLN A 219 39.40 11.51 5.25
CA GLN A 219 38.67 10.55 6.05
C GLN A 219 37.46 10.09 5.22
N GLN A 220 37.48 8.81 4.88
CA GLN A 220 36.33 8.03 4.45
C GLN A 220 35.20 8.19 5.47
N GLU A 221 34.26 9.07 5.16
CA GLU A 221 32.86 8.87 5.51
C GLU A 221 32.15 8.27 4.28
N ASP A 222 32.61 7.11 3.82
CA ASP A 222 31.73 6.17 3.13
C ASP A 222 30.81 5.54 4.18
N SER A 223 29.97 6.39 4.77
CA SER A 223 28.85 5.96 5.60
C SER A 223 27.93 5.14 4.71
N PHE A 224 27.93 3.85 5.00
CA PHE A 224 27.09 2.71 4.61
C PHE A 224 25.60 3.03 4.30
N SER A 225 25.33 4.01 3.44
CA SER A 225 24.01 4.56 3.18
C SER A 225 23.49 4.11 1.83
N THR A 226 22.24 3.66 1.81
CA THR A 226 21.39 3.57 0.60
C THR A 226 21.86 2.62 -0.52
N LEU A 227 22.23 1.38 -0.20
CA LEU A 227 22.41 0.35 -1.23
C LEU A 227 21.06 0.05 -1.95
N LYS A 228 20.99 0.42 -3.25
CA LYS A 228 20.16 -0.16 -4.32
C LYS A 228 18.63 -0.09 -4.28
N LEU A 229 17.99 0.33 -3.17
CA LEU A 229 16.51 0.41 -3.10
C LEU A 229 15.90 1.63 -3.81
N VAL A 230 16.72 2.58 -4.29
CA VAL A 230 16.29 3.89 -4.79
C VAL A 230 17.00 4.24 -6.11
N GLU A 231 17.29 3.25 -6.97
CA GLU A 231 17.81 3.56 -8.31
C GLU A 231 16.72 4.19 -9.18
N ASN A 232 16.89 5.51 -9.38
CA ASN A 232 16.29 6.39 -10.39
C ASN A 232 14.78 6.65 -10.30
N ASN A 233 14.41 7.89 -10.65
CA ASN A 233 13.02 8.31 -10.88
C ASN A 233 12.44 7.52 -12.06
N ILE A 234 12.01 6.28 -11.83
CA ILE A 234 11.34 5.46 -12.83
C ILE A 234 10.01 6.17 -13.17
N HIS A 235 9.85 6.48 -14.46
CA HIS A 235 8.63 7.08 -14.99
C HIS A 235 7.44 6.16 -14.71
N PHE A 236 6.45 6.66 -13.96
CA PHE A 236 5.27 5.90 -13.56
C PHE A 236 4.31 5.78 -14.73
N ASP A 237 4.08 4.54 -15.19
CA ASP A 237 2.90 4.23 -15.98
C ASP A 237 2.08 3.12 -15.30
N LYS A 238 0.87 3.50 -14.87
CA LYS A 238 -0.12 2.60 -14.29
C LYS A 238 -0.91 1.82 -15.35
N SER A 239 -0.62 2.01 -16.64
CA SER A 239 -1.26 1.26 -17.71
C SER A 239 -0.83 -0.22 -17.67
N PRO A 240 -1.75 -1.19 -17.74
CA PRO A 240 -1.42 -2.62 -17.71
C PRO A 240 -0.85 -3.06 -19.06
N THR A 241 0.41 -2.72 -19.35
CA THR A 241 1.15 -3.35 -20.44
C THR A 241 1.72 -4.68 -19.96
N ARG A 242 1.23 -5.79 -20.55
CA ARG A 242 1.67 -7.18 -20.27
C ARG A 242 3.17 -7.43 -20.46
N ALA A 243 3.91 -6.48 -21.06
CA ALA A 243 5.33 -6.59 -21.34
C ALA A 243 6.22 -6.54 -20.08
N CYS A 244 5.69 -6.13 -18.92
CA CYS A 244 6.46 -6.00 -17.66
C CYS A 244 5.78 -6.70 -16.48
N SER A 245 5.32 -7.95 -16.62
CA SER A 245 4.87 -8.77 -15.48
C SER A 245 6.05 -9.47 -14.80
N LEU A 246 5.90 -9.83 -13.52
CA LEU A 246 6.90 -10.62 -12.81
C LEU A 246 7.16 -11.96 -13.52
N GLN A 247 8.45 -12.32 -13.62
CA GLN A 247 8.91 -13.54 -14.27
C GLN A 247 8.44 -14.82 -13.55
N SER A 248 8.14 -14.72 -12.26
CA SER A 248 7.73 -15.82 -11.40
C SER A 248 6.81 -15.31 -10.30
N ARG A 249 5.91 -16.18 -9.81
CA ARG A 249 4.98 -15.85 -8.70
C ARG A 249 5.72 -15.55 -7.41
N ILE A 250 5.20 -14.61 -6.63
CA ILE A 250 5.69 -14.31 -5.28
C ILE A 250 5.25 -15.43 -4.33
N THR A 251 6.20 -16.01 -3.60
CA THR A 251 5.95 -17.04 -2.58
C THR A 251 5.92 -16.47 -1.17
N ARG A 252 6.69 -15.40 -0.91
CA ARG A 252 6.75 -14.75 0.41
C ARG A 252 7.05 -13.26 0.25
N LEU A 253 6.32 -12.44 1.01
CA LEU A 253 6.63 -11.03 1.22
C LEU A 253 7.08 -10.82 2.66
N TYR A 254 8.11 -10.00 2.88
CA TYR A 254 8.62 -9.69 4.21
C TYR A 254 9.18 -8.27 4.27
N TYR A 255 9.30 -7.72 5.49
CA TYR A 255 9.87 -6.40 5.72
C TYR A 255 11.39 -6.45 5.80
N ILE A 256 12.05 -5.41 5.29
CA ILE A 256 13.49 -5.22 5.38
C ILE A 256 13.84 -3.83 5.92
N ASN A 257 14.97 -3.73 6.62
CA ASN A 257 15.56 -2.44 6.98
C ASN A 257 16.32 -1.81 5.79
N GLU A 258 16.88 -0.63 6.00
CA GLU A 258 17.69 0.11 5.01
C GLU A 258 18.94 -0.64 4.54
N TYR A 259 19.37 -1.67 5.28
CA TYR A 259 20.50 -2.53 4.94
C TYR A 259 20.09 -3.81 4.19
N GLY A 260 18.79 -3.98 3.89
CA GLY A 260 18.27 -5.16 3.19
C GLY A 260 18.09 -6.39 4.06
N GLN A 261 18.24 -6.28 5.39
CA GLN A 261 18.05 -7.39 6.32
C GLN A 261 16.58 -7.54 6.68
N GLU A 262 16.08 -8.78 6.75
CA GLU A 262 14.72 -9.05 7.20
C GLU A 262 14.49 -8.54 8.64
N ILE A 263 13.37 -7.84 8.82
CA ILE A 263 12.92 -7.31 10.12
C ILE A 263 11.46 -7.65 10.37
N PHE A 264 11.06 -7.59 11.64
CA PHE A 264 9.71 -7.90 12.11
C PHE A 264 9.12 -6.71 12.86
N PRO A 265 8.75 -5.62 12.16
CA PRO A 265 8.23 -4.44 12.82
C PRO A 265 6.91 -4.78 13.54
N PRO A 266 6.71 -4.26 14.77
CA PRO A 266 5.44 -4.45 15.47
C PRO A 266 4.31 -3.71 14.74
N PRO A 267 3.09 -4.26 14.69
CA PRO A 267 1.94 -3.52 14.18
C PRO A 267 1.64 -2.32 15.08
N ASN A 268 1.05 -1.28 14.50
CA ASN A 268 0.53 -0.15 15.26
C ASN A 268 -0.53 -0.64 16.28
N PRO A 269 -0.45 -0.34 17.59
CA PRO A 269 -1.46 -0.80 18.54
C PRO A 269 -2.90 -0.39 18.19
N LYS A 270 -3.10 0.77 17.55
CA LYS A 270 -4.43 1.23 17.09
C LYS A 270 -5.04 0.31 16.03
N LEU A 271 -4.21 -0.38 15.25
CA LEU A 271 -4.63 -1.42 14.30
C LEU A 271 -5.31 -2.57 15.06
N ILE A 272 -4.62 -3.13 16.05
CA ILE A 272 -5.11 -4.28 16.82
C ILE A 272 -6.37 -3.91 17.61
N CYS A 273 -6.39 -2.73 18.24
CA CYS A 273 -7.60 -2.24 18.93
C CYS A 273 -8.78 -2.11 17.96
N SER A 274 -8.56 -1.58 16.75
CA SER A 274 -9.63 -1.44 15.76
C SER A 274 -10.16 -2.80 15.29
N LEU A 275 -9.30 -3.80 15.08
CA LEU A 275 -9.74 -5.15 14.71
C LEU A 275 -10.61 -5.81 15.80
N ALA A 276 -10.41 -5.44 17.06
CA ALA A 276 -11.20 -5.95 18.20
C ALA A 276 -12.53 -5.21 18.44
N GLN A 277 -12.73 -4.04 17.82
CA GLN A 277 -13.88 -3.16 18.06
C GLN A 277 -14.78 -2.98 16.84
N MET A 278 -14.24 -3.12 15.64
CA MET A 278 -14.98 -2.89 14.39
C MET A 278 -15.87 -4.09 14.05
N GLU A 279 -16.98 -3.83 13.35
CA GLU A 279 -17.92 -4.88 12.93
C GLU A 279 -17.61 -5.42 11.54
N THR A 280 -17.06 -4.57 10.66
CA THR A 280 -16.75 -4.94 9.28
C THR A 280 -15.30 -4.65 8.95
N LEU A 281 -14.61 -5.62 8.36
CA LEU A 281 -13.29 -5.49 7.75
C LEU A 281 -13.44 -5.61 6.23
N ILE A 282 -12.91 -4.64 5.49
CA ILE A 282 -12.87 -4.66 4.03
C ILE A 282 -11.41 -4.72 3.60
N TYR A 283 -11.03 -5.80 2.91
CA TYR A 283 -9.83 -5.84 2.10
C TYR A 283 -10.19 -5.22 0.74
N SER A 284 -9.79 -3.96 0.56
CA SER A 284 -10.17 -3.14 -0.59
C SER A 284 -9.48 -3.62 -1.87
N ILE A 285 -9.87 -3.03 -2.99
CA ILE A 285 -9.17 -3.23 -4.26
C ILE A 285 -7.76 -2.66 -4.20
N GLY A 286 -6.84 -3.25 -4.96
CA GLY A 286 -5.45 -2.82 -5.00
C GLY A 286 -4.49 -3.96 -5.28
N SER A 287 -3.23 -3.63 -5.54
CA SER A 287 -2.21 -4.64 -5.80
C SER A 287 -2.02 -5.55 -4.58
N LEU A 288 -2.11 -6.85 -4.81
CA LEU A 288 -2.21 -7.84 -3.74
C LEU A 288 -0.97 -7.81 -2.84
N TYR A 289 0.22 -7.82 -3.43
CA TYR A 289 1.48 -7.97 -2.70
C TYR A 289 2.06 -6.64 -2.23
N THR A 290 1.72 -5.51 -2.86
CA THR A 290 2.29 -4.21 -2.51
C THR A 290 1.35 -3.26 -1.80
N SER A 291 0.04 -3.53 -1.80
CA SER A 291 -0.95 -2.72 -1.07
C SER A 291 -1.62 -3.49 0.08
N ILE A 292 -2.06 -4.72 -0.17
CA ILE A 292 -2.88 -5.47 0.81
C ILE A 292 -1.98 -6.29 1.75
N ILE A 293 -1.19 -7.23 1.22
CA ILE A 293 -0.37 -8.16 2.01
C ILE A 293 0.59 -7.48 3.01
N PRO A 294 1.24 -6.33 2.73
CA PRO A 294 2.11 -5.68 3.71
C PRO A 294 1.37 -5.39 5.03
N CYS A 295 0.09 -5.03 4.96
CA CYS A 295 -0.75 -4.79 6.12
C CYS A 295 -1.05 -6.07 6.93
N LEU A 296 -0.97 -7.24 6.31
CA LEU A 296 -1.45 -8.52 6.84
C LEU A 296 -0.35 -9.41 7.43
N ILE A 297 0.91 -9.25 6.97
CA ILE A 297 2.05 -10.07 7.40
C ILE A 297 2.62 -9.65 8.76
N LEU A 298 2.14 -8.55 9.33
CA LEU A 298 2.57 -8.04 10.64
C LEU A 298 2.10 -8.94 11.76
N LYS A 299 2.98 -9.16 12.74
CA LYS A 299 2.73 -10.02 13.90
C LYS A 299 1.34 -9.79 14.52
N ASP A 300 0.66 -10.88 14.86
CA ASP A 300 -0.67 -10.91 15.49
C ASP A 300 -1.85 -10.31 14.67
N VAL A 301 -1.63 -9.77 13.47
CA VAL A 301 -2.74 -9.26 12.62
C VAL A 301 -3.68 -10.39 12.20
N GLY A 302 -3.14 -11.54 11.77
CA GLY A 302 -3.93 -12.72 11.46
C GLY A 302 -4.76 -13.18 12.64
N ARG A 303 -4.19 -13.23 13.83
CA ARG A 303 -4.91 -13.60 15.05
C ARG A 303 -6.02 -12.60 15.35
N GLY A 304 -5.70 -11.31 15.31
CA GLY A 304 -6.64 -10.22 15.54
C GLY A 304 -7.86 -10.29 14.61
N ILE A 305 -7.69 -10.72 13.36
CA ILE A 305 -8.80 -10.90 12.43
C ILE A 305 -9.56 -12.20 12.71
N ALA A 306 -8.86 -13.34 12.83
CA ALA A 306 -9.48 -14.65 12.96
C ALA A 306 -10.29 -14.82 14.26
N GLU A 307 -9.77 -14.27 15.37
CA GLU A 307 -10.33 -14.41 16.71
C GLU A 307 -11.19 -13.21 17.15
N SER A 308 -11.31 -12.16 16.32
CA SER A 308 -12.17 -11.02 16.65
C SER A 308 -13.62 -11.46 16.83
N LYS A 309 -14.20 -11.09 17.97
CA LYS A 309 -15.60 -11.33 18.31
C LYS A 309 -16.53 -10.24 17.75
N SER A 310 -15.98 -9.06 17.41
CA SER A 310 -16.74 -7.94 16.87
C SER A 310 -16.90 -8.02 15.36
N LEU A 311 -15.87 -8.51 14.64
CA LEU A 311 -15.87 -8.61 13.19
C LEU A 311 -16.87 -9.66 12.69
N LYS A 312 -18.05 -9.20 12.31
CA LYS A 312 -19.12 -9.99 11.68
C LYS A 312 -18.82 -10.21 10.19
N ASN A 313 -18.37 -9.15 9.52
CA ASN A 313 -18.10 -9.16 8.09
C ASN A 313 -16.61 -8.99 7.81
N LYS A 314 -16.03 -9.87 6.97
CA LYS A 314 -14.65 -9.81 6.49
C LYS A 314 -14.68 -9.93 4.97
N ILE A 315 -14.86 -8.79 4.32
CA ILE A 315 -15.18 -8.68 2.90
C ILE A 315 -13.88 -8.52 2.12
N PHE A 316 -13.62 -9.41 1.18
CA PHE A 316 -12.53 -9.26 0.23
C PHE A 316 -13.07 -8.79 -1.13
N MET A 317 -12.61 -7.63 -1.59
CA MET A 317 -12.92 -7.12 -2.91
C MET A 317 -11.86 -7.56 -3.92
N LEU A 318 -12.26 -8.35 -4.90
CA LEU A 318 -11.36 -8.88 -5.92
C LEU A 318 -11.07 -7.82 -6.99
N ASN A 319 -9.81 -7.71 -7.41
CA ASN A 319 -9.46 -6.88 -8.56
C ASN A 319 -10.19 -7.35 -9.84
N GLY A 320 -10.62 -6.41 -10.68
CA GLY A 320 -11.27 -6.73 -11.96
C GLY A 320 -10.33 -7.32 -13.01
N THR A 321 -9.02 -7.08 -12.88
CA THR A 321 -7.96 -7.59 -13.77
C THR A 321 -6.73 -7.99 -12.97
N ASN A 322 -5.89 -8.85 -13.55
CA ASN A 322 -4.57 -9.15 -13.00
C ASN A 322 -3.59 -8.02 -13.33
N ASP A 323 -2.77 -7.66 -12.35
CA ASP A 323 -1.68 -6.71 -12.51
C ASP A 323 -0.33 -7.42 -12.75
N ARG A 324 0.76 -6.65 -12.72
CA ARG A 324 2.13 -7.14 -12.94
C ARG A 324 2.59 -8.12 -11.86
N GLU A 325 2.00 -8.07 -10.66
CA GLU A 325 2.34 -8.88 -9.49
C GLU A 325 1.64 -10.25 -9.51
N THR A 326 0.48 -10.31 -10.14
CA THR A 326 -0.44 -11.46 -10.08
C THR A 326 -0.74 -12.08 -11.45
N PRO A 327 0.24 -12.29 -12.36
CA PRO A 327 -0.03 -12.81 -13.69
C PRO A 327 -0.71 -14.18 -13.62
N ASN A 328 -1.85 -14.31 -14.30
CA ASN A 328 -2.67 -15.52 -14.35
C ASN A 328 -3.14 -16.02 -12.97
N TYR A 329 -3.30 -15.14 -11.98
CA TYR A 329 -3.93 -15.52 -10.71
C TYR A 329 -5.43 -15.71 -10.91
N THR A 330 -5.97 -16.81 -10.40
CA THR A 330 -7.41 -17.00 -10.19
C THR A 330 -7.85 -16.37 -8.87
N ALA A 331 -9.15 -16.13 -8.67
CA ALA A 331 -9.67 -15.66 -7.39
C ALA A 331 -9.26 -16.57 -6.20
N LEU A 332 -9.16 -17.88 -6.45
CA LEU A 332 -8.69 -18.84 -5.46
C LEU A 332 -7.20 -18.63 -5.10
N ASP A 333 -6.37 -18.23 -6.06
CA ASP A 333 -4.96 -17.88 -5.79
C ASP A 333 -4.85 -16.61 -4.95
N PHE A 334 -5.69 -15.60 -5.21
CA PHE A 334 -5.77 -14.39 -4.37
C PHE A 334 -6.15 -14.77 -2.92
N ILE A 335 -7.18 -15.60 -2.72
CA ILE A 335 -7.59 -16.08 -1.39
C ILE A 335 -6.46 -16.84 -0.71
N ARG A 336 -5.77 -17.74 -1.40
CA ARG A 336 -4.64 -18.51 -0.84
C ARG A 336 -3.48 -17.61 -0.43
N ALA A 337 -3.12 -16.63 -1.26
CA ALA A 337 -2.04 -15.70 -0.94
C ALA A 337 -2.40 -14.81 0.28
N LEU A 338 -3.62 -14.27 0.32
CA LEU A 338 -4.10 -13.47 1.45
C LEU A 338 -4.13 -14.27 2.75
N THR A 339 -4.74 -15.46 2.72
CA THR A 339 -4.86 -16.32 3.91
C THR A 339 -3.51 -16.90 4.35
N GLY A 340 -2.61 -17.19 3.40
CA GLY A 340 -1.23 -17.56 3.68
C GLY A 340 -0.45 -16.45 4.39
N ALA A 341 -0.61 -15.19 3.96
CA ALA A 341 -0.01 -14.03 4.62
C ALA A 341 -0.50 -13.86 6.07
N LEU A 342 -1.81 -14.01 6.29
CA LEU A 342 -2.40 -13.94 7.63
C LEU A 342 -1.96 -15.10 8.52
N ASN A 343 -1.87 -16.32 7.99
CA ASN A 343 -1.33 -17.46 8.74
C ASN A 343 0.18 -17.30 9.03
N TYR A 344 0.95 -16.70 8.11
CA TYR A 344 2.35 -16.37 8.34
C TYR A 344 2.51 -15.41 9.53
N SER A 345 1.63 -14.41 9.66
CA SER A 345 1.68 -13.46 10.79
C SER A 345 1.60 -14.13 12.17
N LEU A 346 0.97 -15.30 12.27
CA LEU A 346 0.86 -16.09 13.50
C LEU A 346 2.21 -16.71 13.90
N LYS A 347 3.02 -17.09 12.90
CA LYS A 347 4.34 -17.70 13.11
C LYS A 347 5.31 -16.72 13.79
N LEU A 348 5.07 -15.41 13.63
CA LEU A 348 5.86 -14.35 14.26
C LEU A 348 5.55 -14.14 15.76
N SER A 349 4.46 -14.74 16.26
CA SER A 349 4.01 -14.50 17.63
C SER A 349 4.79 -15.30 18.68
N GLY A 350 5.69 -16.21 18.27
CA GLY A 350 6.66 -16.89 19.15
C GLY A 350 6.08 -17.94 20.10
N GLN A 351 4.76 -18.09 20.15
CA GLN A 351 4.10 -19.21 20.84
C GLN A 351 4.01 -20.40 19.88
N PHE A 352 4.00 -21.62 20.42
CA PHE A 352 3.74 -22.83 19.65
C PHE A 352 2.28 -22.79 19.19
N TRP A 353 2.01 -22.16 18.05
CA TRP A 353 0.68 -22.06 17.46
C TRP A 353 0.42 -23.30 16.63
N PRO A 354 -0.44 -24.23 17.08
CA PRO A 354 -0.85 -25.33 16.24
C PRO A 354 -1.97 -24.84 15.31
N THR A 355 -1.93 -25.30 14.07
CA THR A 355 -2.95 -25.13 13.02
C THR A 355 -3.13 -23.74 12.43
N GLU A 356 -2.89 -23.65 11.12
CA GLU A 356 -3.32 -22.56 10.26
C GLU A 356 -4.85 -22.44 10.28
N TYR A 357 -5.40 -21.22 10.34
CA TYR A 357 -6.84 -21.03 10.23
C TYR A 357 -7.29 -21.25 8.79
N LYS A 358 -8.50 -21.78 8.65
CA LYS A 358 -9.18 -21.94 7.36
C LYS A 358 -9.50 -20.57 6.74
N PRO A 359 -9.57 -20.46 5.39
CA PRO A 359 -9.90 -19.21 4.70
C PRO A 359 -11.15 -18.48 5.22
N SER A 360 -12.21 -19.20 5.59
CA SER A 360 -13.46 -18.63 6.13
C SER A 360 -13.31 -17.91 7.49
N LYS A 361 -12.20 -18.11 8.21
CA LYS A 361 -11.90 -17.32 9.41
C LYS A 361 -11.36 -15.93 9.06
N TYR A 362 -10.84 -15.76 7.86
CA TYR A 362 -10.27 -14.49 7.38
C TYR A 362 -11.19 -13.76 6.42
N ILE A 363 -11.98 -14.48 5.64
CA ILE A 363 -12.87 -13.92 4.62
C ILE A 363 -14.25 -14.52 4.81
N THR A 364 -15.28 -13.69 4.97
CA THR A 364 -16.67 -14.14 4.98
C THR A 364 -17.33 -13.96 3.61
N HIS A 365 -17.01 -12.88 2.91
CA HIS A 365 -17.56 -12.57 1.59
C HIS A 365 -16.45 -12.24 0.60
N LEU A 366 -16.56 -12.72 -0.63
CA LEU A 366 -15.77 -12.30 -1.78
C LEU A 366 -16.66 -11.51 -2.73
N ILE A 367 -16.44 -10.19 -2.81
CA ILE A 367 -17.08 -9.36 -3.84
C ILE A 367 -16.22 -9.43 -5.10
N TYR A 368 -16.82 -9.77 -6.24
CA TYR A 368 -16.14 -9.80 -7.53
C TYR A 368 -16.99 -9.15 -8.62
N LEU A 369 -16.35 -8.62 -9.66
CA LEU A 369 -17.08 -8.05 -10.80
C LEU A 369 -17.67 -9.17 -11.66
N HIS A 370 -18.94 -9.04 -12.05
CA HIS A 370 -19.58 -9.99 -12.98
C HIS A 370 -18.85 -10.10 -14.33
N ASN A 371 -18.19 -9.02 -14.75
CA ASN A 371 -17.39 -8.91 -15.98
C ASN A 371 -15.88 -8.95 -15.68
N SER A 372 -15.48 -9.50 -14.52
CA SER A 372 -14.08 -9.67 -14.12
C SER A 372 -13.31 -10.48 -15.16
N GLU A 373 -12.07 -10.05 -15.43
CA GLU A 373 -11.10 -10.81 -16.23
C GLU A 373 -10.35 -11.85 -15.38
N VAL A 374 -10.37 -11.68 -14.05
CA VAL A 374 -9.88 -12.68 -13.10
C VAL A 374 -10.91 -13.81 -12.98
N GLN A 375 -10.48 -15.04 -13.22
CA GLN A 375 -11.35 -16.22 -13.15
C GLN A 375 -11.85 -16.47 -11.73
N VAL A 376 -13.17 -16.61 -11.56
CA VAL A 376 -13.84 -16.83 -10.28
C VAL A 376 -14.57 -18.19 -10.30
N ASP A 377 -13.98 -19.19 -9.64
CA ASP A 377 -14.65 -20.47 -9.36
C ASP A 377 -15.50 -20.32 -8.09
N THR A 378 -16.73 -19.84 -8.25
CA THR A 378 -17.65 -19.59 -7.14
C THR A 378 -17.91 -20.84 -6.30
N TRP A 379 -18.08 -22.00 -6.95
CA TRP A 379 -18.32 -23.26 -6.26
C TRP A 379 -17.13 -23.70 -5.40
N GLY A 380 -15.91 -23.60 -5.95
CA GLY A 380 -14.69 -23.91 -5.21
C GLY A 380 -14.48 -22.98 -4.01
N ILE A 381 -14.84 -21.71 -4.15
CA ILE A 381 -14.71 -20.69 -3.10
C ILE A 381 -15.78 -20.85 -2.02
N GLU A 382 -17.03 -21.11 -2.39
CA GLU A 382 -18.13 -21.39 -1.45
C GLU A 382 -17.85 -22.63 -0.60
N LYS A 383 -17.17 -23.65 -1.16
CA LYS A 383 -16.68 -24.81 -0.40
C LYS A 383 -15.67 -24.47 0.69
N LEU A 384 -14.97 -23.34 0.58
CA LEU A 384 -14.10 -22.84 1.64
C LEU A 384 -14.88 -22.14 2.76
N GLY A 385 -16.20 -21.99 2.61
CA GLY A 385 -17.07 -21.25 3.51
C GLY A 385 -17.05 -19.74 3.28
N ILE A 386 -16.77 -19.31 2.04
CA ILE A 386 -16.73 -17.89 1.64
C ILE A 386 -17.89 -17.63 0.69
N GLU A 387 -18.76 -16.68 1.03
CA GLU A 387 -19.88 -16.31 0.17
C GLU A 387 -19.44 -15.46 -1.02
N CYS A 388 -19.81 -15.86 -2.23
CA CYS A 388 -19.44 -15.16 -3.45
C CYS A 388 -20.53 -14.14 -3.85
N VAL A 389 -20.16 -12.86 -3.91
CA VAL A 389 -21.08 -11.75 -4.16
C VAL A 389 -20.73 -11.06 -5.50
N PRO A 390 -21.46 -11.34 -6.59
CA PRO A 390 -21.26 -10.63 -7.85
C PRO A 390 -21.71 -9.17 -7.75
N CYS A 391 -20.85 -8.25 -8.19
CA CYS A 391 -21.15 -6.83 -8.31
C CYS A 391 -21.13 -6.42 -9.79
N MET A 392 -22.02 -5.52 -10.17
CA MET A 392 -22.02 -4.95 -11.51
C MET A 392 -20.84 -3.98 -11.68
N GLY A 393 -20.08 -4.18 -12.76
CA GLY A 393 -18.91 -3.38 -13.11
C GLY A 393 -19.18 -2.51 -14.33
N ARG A 394 -18.28 -1.56 -14.58
CA ARG A 394 -18.26 -0.75 -15.80
C ARG A 394 -16.89 -0.82 -16.46
N ARG A 395 -16.79 -0.34 -17.69
CA ARG A 395 -15.52 -0.08 -18.39
C ARG A 395 -15.51 1.40 -18.78
N GLU A 396 -14.38 2.08 -18.56
CA GLU A 396 -14.24 3.49 -18.97
C GLU A 396 -13.97 3.60 -20.47
N SER A 397 -13.28 2.61 -21.04
CA SER A 397 -13.03 2.47 -22.46
C SER A 397 -13.08 0.99 -22.87
N PRO A 398 -13.26 0.66 -24.16
CA PRO A 398 -13.21 -0.72 -24.64
C PRO A 398 -11.91 -1.45 -24.29
N SER A 399 -10.79 -0.71 -24.21
CA SER A 399 -9.46 -1.22 -23.90
C SER A 399 -9.14 -1.26 -22.39
N SER A 400 -9.92 -0.61 -21.54
CA SER A 400 -9.71 -0.65 -20.09
C SER A 400 -10.31 -1.92 -19.48
N GLY A 401 -9.64 -2.44 -18.46
CA GLY A 401 -10.20 -3.51 -17.63
C GLY A 401 -11.49 -3.09 -16.92
N PRO A 402 -12.31 -4.06 -16.47
CA PRO A 402 -13.50 -3.79 -15.67
C PRO A 402 -13.15 -3.12 -14.34
N ILE A 403 -13.95 -2.12 -13.96
CA ILE A 403 -13.84 -1.40 -12.69
C ILE A 403 -15.18 -1.41 -11.95
N TYR A 404 -15.14 -1.24 -10.63
CA TYR A 404 -16.34 -1.10 -9.81
C TYR A 404 -17.07 0.20 -10.12
N ASP A 405 -18.40 0.12 -10.26
CA ASP A 405 -19.25 1.30 -10.24
C ASP A 405 -19.60 1.66 -8.80
N GLU A 406 -19.38 2.91 -8.41
CA GLU A 406 -19.57 3.38 -7.03
C GLU A 406 -20.99 3.12 -6.51
N LYS A 407 -22.02 3.38 -7.33
CA LYS A 407 -23.42 3.21 -6.89
C LYS A 407 -23.78 1.74 -6.69
N GLN A 408 -23.31 0.87 -7.58
CA GLN A 408 -23.56 -0.57 -7.49
C GLN A 408 -22.78 -1.20 -6.33
N LEU A 409 -21.53 -0.78 -6.15
CA LEU A 409 -20.71 -1.25 -5.05
C LEU A 409 -21.30 -0.84 -3.71
N SER A 410 -21.70 0.41 -3.53
CA SER A 410 -22.34 0.88 -2.29
C SER A 410 -23.58 0.06 -1.96
N LYS A 411 -24.48 -0.16 -2.94
CA LYS A 411 -25.66 -1.03 -2.75
C LYS A 411 -25.30 -2.46 -2.36
N THR A 412 -24.25 -3.01 -2.97
CA THR A 412 -23.78 -4.36 -2.68
C THR A 412 -23.26 -4.45 -1.24
N LEU A 413 -22.44 -3.47 -0.84
CA LEU A 413 -21.92 -3.38 0.53
C LEU A 413 -23.06 -3.22 1.54
N ASP A 414 -24.01 -2.30 1.29
CA ASP A 414 -25.18 -2.10 2.15
C ASP A 414 -25.98 -3.39 2.33
N SER A 415 -26.17 -4.17 1.25
CA SER A 415 -26.89 -5.45 1.33
C SER A 415 -26.19 -6.51 2.19
N ILE A 416 -24.85 -6.52 2.21
CA ILE A 416 -24.05 -7.39 3.08
C ILE A 416 -24.13 -6.90 4.53
N LEU A 417 -24.00 -5.60 4.74
CA LEU A 417 -24.04 -4.98 6.08
C LEU A 417 -25.40 -5.17 6.76
N ASP A 418 -26.49 -5.06 6.00
CA ASP A 418 -27.86 -5.26 6.48
C ASP A 418 -28.24 -6.75 6.59
N GLY A 419 -27.38 -7.68 6.14
CA GLY A 419 -27.65 -9.11 6.12
C GLY A 419 -28.80 -9.51 5.17
N THR A 420 -29.15 -8.65 4.22
CA THR A 420 -30.23 -8.87 3.25
C THR A 420 -29.74 -9.55 1.97
N TRP A 421 -28.41 -9.60 1.78
CA TRP A 421 -27.81 -10.32 0.67
C TRP A 421 -28.20 -11.82 0.72
N SER A 422 -28.65 -12.35 -0.43
CA SER A 422 -28.90 -13.78 -0.61
C SER A 422 -28.50 -14.21 -2.02
N SER A 423 -27.86 -15.37 -2.13
CA SER A 423 -27.48 -15.98 -3.41
C SER A 423 -28.68 -16.24 -4.35
N SER A 424 -29.91 -16.31 -3.81
CA SER A 424 -31.16 -16.48 -4.55
C SER A 424 -31.62 -15.21 -5.29
N THR A 425 -31.17 -14.03 -4.87
CA THR A 425 -31.58 -12.73 -5.43
C THR A 425 -30.79 -12.37 -6.69
N ALA A 426 -29.68 -13.06 -6.97
CA ALA A 426 -28.79 -12.83 -8.11
C ALA A 426 -29.30 -13.45 -9.43
N GLY A 427 -30.62 -13.45 -9.63
CA GLY A 427 -31.26 -13.85 -10.89
C GLY A 427 -31.00 -12.81 -11.99
N PHE A 428 -29.78 -12.78 -12.52
CA PHE A 428 -29.47 -12.01 -13.71
C PHE A 428 -30.11 -12.68 -14.93
N THR A 429 -31.05 -11.99 -15.56
CA THR A 429 -31.67 -12.39 -16.82
C THR A 429 -30.61 -12.43 -17.91
N SER A 430 -30.16 -13.64 -18.26
CA SER A 430 -29.29 -13.87 -19.40
C SER A 430 -30.03 -13.51 -20.70
N SER A 431 -29.72 -12.35 -21.28
CA SER A 431 -30.01 -12.08 -22.68
C SER A 431 -28.70 -12.15 -23.48
N SER A 432 -28.59 -13.26 -24.21
CA SER A 432 -27.77 -13.53 -25.40
C SER A 432 -26.22 -13.45 -25.36
N SER A 433 -25.65 -14.61 -25.72
CA SER A 433 -24.35 -14.89 -26.39
C SER A 433 -23.15 -15.37 -25.54
N THR A 434 -23.13 -16.70 -25.37
CA THR A 434 -21.99 -17.64 -25.58
C THR A 434 -20.63 -17.34 -24.94
N THR A 435 -20.34 -17.99 -23.81
CA THR A 435 -19.30 -19.05 -23.73
C THR A 435 -19.48 -19.84 -22.42
N ALA A 436 -19.49 -21.17 -22.56
CA ALA A 436 -19.78 -22.12 -21.49
C ALA A 436 -18.62 -22.26 -20.50
N ASN A 437 -18.94 -22.37 -19.21
CA ASN A 437 -18.42 -23.41 -18.31
C ASN A 437 -19.10 -23.32 -16.93
N SER A 438 -20.20 -24.05 -16.79
CA SER A 438 -20.79 -24.40 -15.49
C SER A 438 -21.17 -25.88 -15.56
N THR A 439 -20.36 -26.74 -14.95
CA THR A 439 -20.66 -28.17 -14.80
C THR A 439 -21.24 -28.41 -13.41
N ARG A 440 -22.54 -28.17 -13.26
CA ARG A 440 -23.31 -28.60 -12.08
C ARG A 440 -24.17 -29.81 -12.47
N PRO A 441 -24.06 -30.97 -11.79
CA PRO A 441 -25.05 -32.04 -11.94
C PRO A 441 -26.35 -31.64 -11.23
N SER A 442 -27.48 -31.83 -11.91
CA SER A 442 -28.82 -31.43 -11.51
C SER A 442 -29.49 -32.44 -10.58
N THR A 443 -30.06 -31.96 -9.45
CA THR A 443 -31.07 -32.64 -8.62
C THR A 443 -32.11 -31.63 -8.09
N PRO A 444 -33.34 -32.07 -7.75
CA PRO A 444 -34.54 -31.24 -7.86
C PRO A 444 -34.83 -30.34 -6.65
N ILE A 445 -35.58 -29.29 -6.96
CA ILE A 445 -36.00 -28.16 -6.14
C ILE A 445 -37.00 -28.60 -5.05
N ALA A 446 -36.73 -28.19 -3.80
CA ALA A 446 -37.72 -28.18 -2.71
C ALA A 446 -38.08 -26.73 -2.36
N ILE A 447 -39.38 -26.47 -2.23
CA ILE A 447 -40.00 -25.16 -1.94
C ILE A 447 -39.79 -24.81 -0.45
N PRO A 448 -39.38 -23.58 -0.08
CA PRO A 448 -39.47 -23.13 1.31
C PRO A 448 -40.72 -22.29 1.57
N LEU A 449 -41.35 -22.57 2.72
CA LEU A 449 -42.47 -21.85 3.31
C LEU A 449 -41.98 -20.99 4.49
N THR A 450 -42.59 -19.81 4.59
CA THR A 450 -42.76 -18.91 5.75
C THR A 450 -41.69 -17.89 6.13
N SER A 451 -42.21 -16.67 6.24
CA SER A 451 -41.66 -15.35 6.54
C SER A 451 -41.16 -15.15 7.97
N LYS A 452 -40.09 -14.36 8.12
CA LYS A 452 -39.87 -13.54 9.31
C LYS A 452 -39.55 -12.10 8.89
N SER A 453 -40.21 -11.16 9.57
CA SER A 453 -40.14 -9.70 9.41
C SER A 453 -38.77 -9.13 9.82
N PRO A 454 -38.23 -8.12 9.11
CA PRO A 454 -37.01 -7.45 9.54
C PRO A 454 -37.32 -6.40 10.62
N ALA A 455 -36.56 -6.45 11.72
CA ALA A 455 -36.51 -5.38 12.71
C ALA A 455 -35.56 -4.30 12.20
N THR A 456 -36.08 -3.10 11.95
CA THR A 456 -35.32 -1.91 11.57
C THR A 456 -34.55 -1.36 12.75
N GLY A 457 -33.24 -1.61 12.79
CA GLY A 457 -32.31 -0.95 13.69
C GLY A 457 -31.15 -0.38 12.88
N SER A 458 -31.25 0.88 12.44
CA SER A 458 -30.17 1.58 11.74
C SER A 458 -29.07 2.01 12.71
N GLY A 459 -28.24 1.06 13.12
CA GLY A 459 -26.94 1.35 13.74
C GLY A 459 -25.90 1.47 12.63
N SER A 460 -25.19 2.59 12.52
CA SER A 460 -24.11 2.72 11.53
C SER A 460 -23.01 1.69 11.84
N ALA A 461 -22.86 0.66 11.01
CA ALA A 461 -21.86 -0.38 11.22
C ALA A 461 -20.45 0.21 11.14
N SER A 462 -19.64 -0.03 12.18
CA SER A 462 -18.26 0.44 12.24
C SER A 462 -17.38 -0.40 11.31
N THR A 463 -16.63 0.28 10.44
CA THR A 463 -15.91 -0.35 9.32
C THR A 463 -14.44 -0.01 9.36
N ILE A 464 -13.60 -1.00 9.04
CA ILE A 464 -12.17 -0.80 8.80
C ILE A 464 -11.77 -1.32 7.42
N GLU A 465 -11.07 -0.48 6.66
CA GLU A 465 -10.59 -0.79 5.31
C GLU A 465 -9.07 -1.04 5.32
N ILE A 466 -8.60 -2.03 4.57
CA ILE A 466 -7.18 -2.33 4.29
C ILE A 466 -6.94 -2.20 2.80
N GLY A 467 -5.97 -1.38 2.38
CA GLY A 467 -5.62 -1.18 0.96
C GLY A 467 -5.72 0.26 0.50
N VAL A 468 -5.55 0.50 -0.81
CA VAL A 468 -5.33 1.83 -1.44
C VAL A 468 -6.59 2.53 -1.90
#